data_AF-A0A523TP32-F1
#
_entry.id   AF-A0A523TP32-F1
#
_cell.length_a   1.000
_cell.length_b   1.000
_cell.length_c   1.000
_cell.angle_alpha   90.00
_cell.angle_beta   90.00
_cell.angle_gamma   90.00
#
_symmetry.space_group_name_H-M   'P 1'
#
loop_
_entity.id
_entity.type
_entity.pdbx_description
1 polymer ?
#
loop_
_entity_poly.entity_id
_entity_poly.type
_entity_poly.pdbx_seq_one_letter_code
_entity_poly.pdbx_strand_id
1 'polypeptide(L)'
;MNLVSRGALISSDLAASQEIARVTGEYQNHHMILHEGKTSHTFISGAGPHLVLFVKVLSEIPLGWSRKYVREAVSKIEEIIGARAKRSGKEMGFDKNGFQDKLDHALEDLWSK
;
A
#
# COMPACT_ATOMS: atom_id res chain seq x y z
N MET A 1 0.72 -15.87 12.24
CA MET A 1 0.14 -14.51 12.19
C MET A 1 -0.43 -14.26 10.80
N ASN A 2 -1.71 -13.90 10.72
CA ASN A 2 -2.49 -13.79 9.48
C ASN A 2 -2.05 -12.56 8.63
N LEU A 3 -2.20 -12.65 7.31
CA LEU A 3 -1.91 -11.57 6.34
C LEU A 3 -2.62 -10.26 6.69
N VAL A 4 -3.87 -10.32 7.14
CA VAL A 4 -4.66 -9.12 7.50
C VAL A 4 -4.00 -8.34 8.64
N SER A 5 -3.59 -9.05 9.71
CA SER A 5 -2.91 -8.43 10.85
C SER A 5 -1.56 -7.82 10.44
N ARG A 6 -0.84 -8.45 9.52
CA ARG A 6 0.42 -7.89 8.98
C ARG A 6 0.17 -6.64 8.16
N GLY A 7 -0.85 -6.65 7.30
CA GLY A 7 -1.23 -5.50 6.49
C GLY A 7 -1.54 -4.28 7.35
N ALA A 8 -2.36 -4.46 8.39
CA ALA A 8 -2.68 -3.40 9.35
C ALA A 8 -1.42 -2.81 9.99
N LEU A 9 -0.54 -3.65 10.54
CA LEU A 9 0.69 -3.18 11.19
C LEU A 9 1.63 -2.46 10.22
N ILE A 10 1.81 -2.98 9.00
CA ILE A 10 2.65 -2.37 7.97
C ILE A 10 2.10 -1.00 7.57
N SER A 11 0.78 -0.88 7.40
CA SER A 11 0.16 0.41 7.06
C SER A 11 0.29 1.44 8.19
N SER A 12 0.14 1.01 9.45
CA SER A 12 0.32 1.89 10.61
C SER A 12 1.76 2.38 10.74
N ASP A 13 2.73 1.49 10.50
CA ASP A 13 4.15 1.83 10.52
C ASP A 13 4.51 2.85 9.43
N LEU A 14 4.02 2.63 8.21
CA LEU A 14 4.19 3.59 7.12
C LEU A 14 3.57 4.95 7.43
N ALA A 15 2.34 4.98 7.94
CA ALA A 15 1.64 6.21 8.28
C ALA A 15 2.39 6.99 9.38
N ALA A 16 2.87 6.30 10.42
CA ALA A 16 3.65 6.91 11.48
C ALA A 16 4.98 7.50 10.94
N SER A 17 5.70 6.76 10.10
CA SER A 17 6.95 7.23 9.50
C SER A 17 6.76 8.41 8.56
N GLN A 18 5.66 8.43 7.79
CA GLN A 18 5.30 9.58 6.96
C GLN A 18 5.00 10.84 7.79
N GLU A 19 4.31 10.67 8.92
CA GLU A 19 4.04 11.79 9.83
C GLU A 19 5.33 12.30 10.49
N ILE A 20 6.23 11.41 10.89
CA ILE A 20 7.57 11.78 11.37
C ILE A 20 8.29 12.60 10.30
N ALA A 21 8.33 12.11 9.05
CA ALA A 21 8.96 12.82 7.94
C ALA A 21 8.33 14.19 7.68
N ARG A 22 7.00 14.30 7.81
CA ARG A 22 6.27 15.57 7.67
C ARG A 22 6.68 16.56 8.74
N VAL A 23 6.74 16.15 10.01
CA VAL A 23 7.09 17.06 11.13
C VAL A 23 8.58 17.41 11.17
N THR A 24 9.46 16.57 10.63
CA THR A 24 10.90 16.85 10.52
C THR A 24 11.27 17.61 9.23
N GLY A 25 10.33 17.86 8.32
CA GLY A 25 10.60 18.50 7.03
C GLY A 25 11.28 17.60 5.99
N GLU A 26 11.35 16.29 6.26
CA GLU A 26 12.00 15.28 5.42
C GLU A 26 10.99 14.48 4.57
N TYR A 27 9.80 15.05 4.35
CA TYR A 27 8.77 14.37 3.56
C TYR A 27 9.24 14.22 2.12
N GLN A 28 9.36 12.97 1.68
CA GLN A 28 9.82 12.61 0.34
C GLN A 28 8.77 11.74 -0.36
N ASN A 29 8.67 11.93 -1.67
CA ASN A 29 8.03 10.93 -2.53
C ASN A 29 8.82 9.61 -2.40
N HIS A 30 8.11 8.49 -2.37
CA HIS A 30 8.70 7.14 -2.19
C HIS A 30 9.40 6.94 -0.84
N HIS A 31 8.79 7.46 0.23
CA HIS A 31 9.24 7.20 1.60
C HIS A 31 9.34 5.68 1.85
N MET A 32 10.53 5.24 2.26
CA MET A 32 10.87 3.83 2.44
C MET A 32 11.40 3.59 3.85
N ILE A 33 10.80 2.64 4.54
CA ILE A 33 11.25 2.13 5.84
C ILE A 33 12.03 0.84 5.60
N LEU A 34 13.18 0.72 6.27
CA LEU A 34 13.98 -0.49 6.32
C LEU A 34 14.03 -0.97 7.77
N HIS A 35 13.61 -2.21 8.01
CA HIS A 35 13.93 -2.92 9.25
C HIS A 35 15.03 -3.92 8.97
N GLU A 36 16.14 -3.76 9.68
CA GLU A 36 17.25 -4.70 9.63
C GLU A 36 17.06 -5.79 10.68
N GLY A 37 17.23 -7.04 10.26
CA GLY A 37 17.14 -8.20 11.14
C GLY A 37 18.25 -9.20 10.82
N LYS A 38 18.62 -10.00 11.83
CA LYS A 38 19.73 -10.96 11.74
C LYS A 38 19.60 -11.95 10.59
N THR A 39 18.37 -12.41 10.31
CA THR A 39 18.09 -13.42 9.27
C THR A 39 17.45 -12.82 8.02
N SER A 40 16.89 -11.62 8.13
CA SER A 40 16.15 -10.99 7.05
C SER A 40 15.96 -9.50 7.27
N HIS A 41 16.01 -8.74 6.19
CA HIS A 41 15.60 -7.35 6.13
C HIS A 41 14.16 -7.25 5.62
N THR A 42 13.42 -6.22 6.05
CA THR A 42 12.14 -5.87 5.45
C THR A 42 12.13 -4.45 4.95
N PHE A 43 11.54 -4.24 3.78
CA PHE A 43 11.31 -2.94 3.17
C PHE A 43 9.82 -2.67 3.12
N ILE A 44 9.43 -1.45 3.53
CA ILE A 44 8.07 -0.93 3.40
C ILE A 44 8.16 0.36 2.62
N SER A 45 7.41 0.48 1.53
CA SER A 45 7.39 1.70 0.72
C SER A 45 5.98 1.95 0.20
N GLY A 46 5.58 3.22 0.15
CA GLY A 46 4.42 3.61 -0.65
C GLY A 46 4.68 3.30 -2.13
N ALA A 47 3.65 2.86 -2.84
CA ALA A 47 3.66 2.56 -4.27
C ALA A 47 2.45 3.24 -4.94
N GLY A 48 2.39 4.57 -4.83
CA GLY A 48 1.24 5.39 -5.19
C GLY A 48 0.36 5.77 -3.99
N PRO A 49 -0.81 6.41 -4.22
CA PRO A 49 -1.59 7.05 -3.15
C PRO A 49 -2.24 6.09 -2.14
N HIS A 50 -2.55 4.86 -2.56
CA HIS A 50 -3.37 3.92 -1.79
C HIS A 50 -2.79 2.50 -1.76
N LEU A 51 -1.50 2.36 -2.06
CA LEU A 51 -0.84 1.07 -2.14
C LEU A 51 0.49 1.09 -1.39
N VAL A 52 0.78 -0.01 -0.71
CA VAL A 52 2.03 -0.24 0.01
C VAL A 52 2.69 -1.50 -0.54
N LEU A 53 3.98 -1.40 -0.82
CA LEU A 53 4.83 -2.54 -1.13
C LEU A 53 5.58 -2.97 0.14
N PHE A 54 5.38 -4.24 0.52
CA PHE A 54 6.15 -4.91 1.57
C PHE A 54 7.03 -5.98 0.95
N VAL A 55 8.33 -5.95 1.24
CA VAL A 55 9.30 -6.94 0.74
C VAL A 55 10.12 -7.47 1.91
N LYS A 56 10.25 -8.79 2.02
CA LYS A 56 11.17 -9.46 2.94
C LYS A 56 12.29 -10.10 2.14
N VAL A 57 13.54 -9.82 2.51
CA VAL A 57 14.74 -10.36 1.86
C VAL A 57 15.64 -11.00 2.91
N LEU A 58 16.33 -12.08 2.57
CA LEU A 58 17.32 -12.70 3.45
C LEU A 58 18.49 -11.74 3.71
N SER A 59 19.10 -11.83 4.90
CA SER A 59 20.21 -10.94 5.29
C SER A 59 21.51 -11.18 4.53
N GLU A 60 21.65 -12.32 3.87
CA GLU A 60 22.77 -12.62 2.96
C GLU A 60 22.73 -11.82 1.66
N ILE A 61 21.56 -11.28 1.28
CA ILE A 61 21.42 -10.51 0.06
C ILE A 61 21.93 -9.08 0.31
N PRO A 62 22.86 -8.56 -0.51
CA PRO A 62 23.39 -7.21 -0.32
C PRO A 62 22.29 -6.16 -0.22
N LEU A 63 22.32 -5.37 0.87
CA LEU A 63 21.28 -4.40 1.18
C LEU A 63 21.07 -3.39 0.05
N GLY A 64 22.17 -2.91 -0.56
CA GLY A 64 22.12 -1.97 -1.67
C GLY A 64 21.37 -2.52 -2.90
N TRP A 65 21.53 -3.81 -3.19
CA TRP A 65 20.84 -4.47 -4.30
C TRP A 65 19.35 -4.57 -4.00
N SER A 66 19.01 -5.09 -2.81
CA SER A 66 17.63 -5.20 -2.35
C SER A 66 16.91 -3.84 -2.42
N ARG A 67 17.53 -2.79 -1.87
CA ARG A 67 17.00 -1.42 -1.90
C ARG A 67 16.78 -0.92 -3.33
N LYS A 68 17.74 -1.15 -4.23
CA LYS A 68 17.63 -0.73 -5.64
C LYS A 68 16.43 -1.41 -6.31
N TYR A 69 16.30 -2.73 -6.19
CA TYR A 69 15.19 -3.47 -6.80
C TYR A 69 13.84 -3.10 -6.22
N VAL A 70 13.74 -2.88 -4.90
CA VAL A 70 12.48 -2.44 -4.28
C VAL A 70 12.07 -1.08 -4.84
N ARG A 71 13.00 -0.13 -5.00
CA ARG A 71 12.70 1.18 -5.60
C ARG A 71 12.23 1.06 -7.05
N GLU A 72 12.92 0.26 -7.86
CA GLU A 72 12.51 0.02 -9.25
C GLU A 72 11.13 -0.63 -9.34
N ALA A 73 10.83 -1.56 -8.44
CA ALA A 73 9.52 -2.20 -8.37
C ALA A 73 8.42 -1.19 -8.01
N VAL A 74 8.66 -0.33 -7.01
CA VAL A 74 7.75 0.77 -6.64
C VAL A 74 7.47 1.67 -7.82
N SER A 75 8.50 2.15 -8.52
CA SER A 75 8.32 3.03 -9.68
C SER A 75 7.51 2.37 -10.80
N LYS A 76 7.76 1.10 -11.09
CA LYS A 76 6.99 0.34 -12.10
C LYS A 76 5.53 0.16 -11.70
N ILE A 77 5.27 -0.15 -10.43
CA ILE A 77 3.91 -0.30 -9.90
C ILE A 77 3.15 1.02 -10.04
N GLU A 78 3.78 2.13 -9.66
CA GLU A 78 3.18 3.46 -9.80
C GLU A 78 2.87 3.83 -11.25
N GLU A 79 3.77 3.51 -12.18
CA GLU A 79 3.53 3.72 -13.61
C GLU A 79 2.30 2.95 -14.09
N ILE A 80 2.18 1.68 -13.69
CA ILE A 80 1.03 0.81 -14.04
C ILE A 80 -0.28 1.40 -13.50
N ILE A 81 -0.29 1.83 -12.23
CA ILE A 81 -1.47 2.40 -11.58
C ILE A 81 -1.84 3.75 -12.21
N GLY A 82 -0.85 4.61 -12.45
CA GLY A 82 -1.04 5.92 -13.09
C GLY A 82 -1.56 5.80 -14.52
N ALA A 83 -1.09 4.81 -15.29
CA ALA A 83 -1.57 4.54 -16.64
C ALA A 83 -3.00 4.00 -16.67
N ARG A 84 -3.50 3.40 -15.58
CA ARG A 84 -4.91 2.98 -15.44
C ARG A 84 -5.82 4.17 -15.12
N ALA A 85 -5.40 5.08 -14.24
CA ALA A 85 -6.17 6.28 -13.90
C ALA A 85 -6.47 7.14 -15.15
N LYS A 86 -5.47 7.31 -16.04
CA LYS A 86 -5.65 8.07 -17.31
C LYS A 86 -6.60 7.41 -18.31
N ARG A 87 -6.76 6.09 -18.26
CA ARG A 87 -7.67 5.33 -19.15
C ARG A 87 -9.10 5.22 -18.61
N SER A 88 -9.29 5.45 -17.31
CA SER A 88 -10.58 5.29 -16.62
C SER A 88 -11.46 6.55 -16.64
N GLY A 89 -11.11 7.59 -17.39
CA GLY A 89 -11.93 8.81 -17.56
C GLY A 89 -13.27 8.60 -18.28
N LYS A 90 -13.68 7.35 -18.52
CA LYS A 90 -15.02 7.00 -18.99
C LYS A 90 -15.85 6.71 -17.74
N GLU A 91 -16.71 7.65 -17.38
CA GLU A 91 -17.70 7.46 -16.32
C GLU A 91 -18.43 6.12 -16.56
N MET A 92 -18.12 5.11 -15.74
CA MET A 92 -19.04 4.00 -15.56
C MET A 92 -20.23 4.59 -14.83
N GLY A 93 -21.35 4.74 -15.54
CA GLY A 93 -22.60 5.19 -14.98
C GLY A 93 -22.95 4.33 -13.77
N PHE A 94 -22.72 4.88 -12.58
CA PHE A 94 -23.19 4.30 -11.33
C PHE A 94 -24.70 4.55 -11.31
N ASP A 95 -25.48 3.51 -11.58
CA ASP A 95 -26.92 3.54 -11.30
C ASP A 95 -27.10 3.58 -9.78
N LYS A 96 -27.21 4.81 -9.26
CA LYS A 96 -27.29 5.08 -7.82
C LYS A 96 -28.47 4.36 -7.16
N ASN A 97 -29.55 4.16 -7.91
CA ASN A 97 -30.78 3.59 -7.38
C ASN A 97 -30.62 2.07 -7.17
N GLY A 98 -30.10 1.36 -8.17
CA GLY A 98 -29.86 -0.09 -8.04
C GLY A 98 -28.74 -0.49 -7.07
N PHE A 99 -27.83 0.44 -6.73
CA PHE A 99 -26.79 0.20 -5.74
C PHE A 99 -27.29 0.37 -4.30
N GLN A 100 -28.11 1.40 -4.03
CA GLN A 100 -28.65 1.64 -2.69
C GLN A 100 -29.52 0.48 -2.22
N ASP A 101 -30.47 0.03 -3.05
CA ASP A 101 -31.36 -1.09 -2.70
C ASP A 101 -30.57 -2.39 -2.39
N LYS A 102 -29.50 -2.65 -3.15
CA LYS A 102 -28.64 -3.83 -2.92
C LYS A 102 -27.77 -3.68 -1.68
N LEU A 103 -27.36 -2.46 -1.34
CA LEU A 103 -26.57 -2.19 -0.15
C LEU A 103 -27.43 -2.32 1.10
N ASP A 104 -28.65 -1.79 1.09
CA ASP A 104 -29.59 -1.85 2.21
C ASP A 104 -29.97 -3.30 2.52
N HIS A 105 -30.33 -4.10 1.51
CA HIS A 105 -30.60 -5.52 1.72
C HIS A 105 -29.39 -6.31 2.23
N ALA A 106 -28.18 -6.01 1.74
CA ALA A 106 -26.98 -6.68 2.23
C ALA A 106 -26.64 -6.32 3.69
N LEU A 107 -26.96 -5.09 4.14
CA LEU A 107 -26.84 -4.66 5.53
C LEU A 107 -27.92 -5.33 6.40
N GLU A 108 -29.17 -5.43 5.94
CA GLU A 108 -30.23 -6.13 6.67
C GLU A 108 -29.88 -7.62 6.89
N ASP A 109 -29.36 -8.30 5.87
CA ASP A 109 -28.95 -9.70 5.95
C ASP A 109 -27.74 -9.93 6.89
N LEU A 110 -26.85 -8.95 7.01
CA LEU A 110 -25.65 -9.07 7.83
C LEU A 110 -25.93 -8.84 9.33
N TRP A 111 -26.97 -8.08 9.66
CA TRP A 111 -27.41 -7.80 11.04
C TRP A 111 -28.56 -8.69 11.53
N SER A 112 -29.16 -9.52 10.66
CA SER A 112 -30.25 -10.45 11.02
C SER A 112 -29.76 -11.85 11.47
N LYS A 113 -28.46 -12.01 11.72
CA LYS A 113 -27.85 -13.17 12.41
C LYS A 113 -27.46 -12.82 13.84
#